data_AF-A0A7X6F583-F1
#
_entry.id   AF-A0A7X6F583-F1
#
_cell.length_a   1.000
_cell.length_b   1.000
_cell.length_c   1.000
_cell.angle_alpha   90.00
_cell.angle_beta   90.00
_cell.angle_gamma   90.00
#
_symmetry.space_group_name_H-M   'P 1'
#
loop_
_entity.id
_entity.type
_entity.pdbx_description
1 polymer ?
#
loop_
_entity_poly.entity_id
_entity_poly.type
_entity_poly.pdbx_seq_one_letter_code
_entity_poly.pdbx_strand_id
1 'polypeptide(L)'
;MNIVGPERYELTYDEDSFAVHCKDNTPKFSGIAASKMPKLYIASINDVPVYVGITKRRMSERLRYGWNVTGQHGYHGYAWRRTGTNAVLHVWGDEDQAIERDHLDLETVEAEIVYLIRMNGQWPQFQTEIHFHPSTPEHRKAAEGIFSMFRVPQGRP
;
A
#
# COMPACT_ATOMS: atom_id res chain seq x y z
N MET A 1 -18.12 3.29 -4.01
CA MET A 1 -16.87 2.65 -3.55
C MET A 1 -17.17 1.22 -3.13
N ASN A 2 -16.54 0.27 -3.81
CA ASN A 2 -16.66 -1.16 -3.52
C ASN A 2 -15.25 -1.77 -3.44
N ILE A 3 -14.66 -1.73 -2.24
CA ILE A 3 -13.31 -2.21 -1.99
C ILE A 3 -13.32 -3.73 -1.76
N VAL A 4 -12.60 -4.46 -2.62
CA VAL A 4 -12.43 -5.92 -2.56
C VAL A 4 -10.99 -6.31 -2.21
N GLY A 5 -10.82 -7.45 -1.54
CA GLY A 5 -9.53 -7.97 -1.07
C GLY A 5 -9.46 -8.14 0.46
N PRO A 6 -8.26 -8.15 1.08
CA PRO A 6 -6.96 -8.03 0.42
C PRO A 6 -6.49 -9.33 -0.23
N GLU A 7 -5.80 -9.19 -1.35
CA GLU A 7 -4.79 -10.17 -1.75
C GLU A 7 -3.49 -9.93 -0.96
N ARG A 8 -2.91 -11.00 -0.43
CA ARG A 8 -1.70 -10.95 0.41
C ARG A 8 -0.52 -11.60 -0.31
N TYR A 9 0.59 -10.87 -0.38
CA TYR A 9 1.83 -11.30 -1.02
C TYR A 9 3.01 -11.12 -0.07
N GLU A 10 3.84 -12.13 0.07
CA GLU A 10 5.11 -12.01 0.77
C GLU A 10 6.19 -11.54 -0.20
N LEU A 11 7.05 -10.64 0.26
CA LEU A 11 8.15 -10.09 -0.52
C LEU A 11 9.44 -10.40 0.20
N THR A 12 10.40 -10.95 -0.54
CA THR A 12 11.83 -10.97 -0.17
C THR A 12 12.54 -9.95 -1.05
N TYR A 13 13.44 -9.14 -0.50
CA TYR A 13 14.09 -8.10 -1.28
C TYR A 13 15.45 -7.68 -0.73
N ASP A 14 16.18 -6.96 -1.57
CA ASP A 14 17.34 -6.13 -1.26
C ASP A 14 17.16 -4.74 -1.89
N GLU A 15 18.20 -3.91 -1.84
CA GLU A 15 18.13 -2.55 -2.39
C GLU A 15 17.89 -2.52 -3.91
N ASP A 16 18.27 -3.58 -4.63
CA ASP A 16 18.32 -3.64 -6.09
C ASP A 16 17.16 -4.43 -6.70
N SER A 17 16.58 -5.36 -5.94
CA SER A 17 15.59 -6.31 -6.46
C SER A 17 14.59 -6.77 -5.40
N PHE A 18 13.48 -7.32 -5.87
CA PHE A 18 12.49 -8.01 -5.03
C PHE A 18 11.97 -9.25 -5.73
N ALA A 19 11.58 -10.25 -4.93
CA ALA A 19 10.83 -11.42 -5.36
C ALA A 19 9.51 -11.49 -4.60
N VAL A 20 8.49 -11.98 -5.28
CA VAL A 20 7.12 -12.12 -4.75
C VAL A 20 6.89 -13.59 -4.45
N HIS A 21 6.32 -13.89 -3.31
CA HIS A 21 5.87 -15.22 -2.92
C HIS A 21 4.37 -15.15 -2.67
N CYS A 22 3.59 -15.79 -3.53
CA CYS A 22 2.13 -15.91 -3.34
C CYS A 22 1.79 -17.23 -2.63
N LYS A 23 0.54 -17.37 -2.15
CA LYS A 23 0.05 -18.58 -1.47
C LYS A 23 0.23 -19.87 -2.30
N ASP A 24 0.21 -19.75 -3.62
CA ASP A 24 0.39 -20.89 -4.54
C ASP A 24 1.86 -21.18 -4.86
N ASN A 25 2.80 -20.54 -4.14
CA ASN A 25 4.24 -20.64 -4.31
C ASN A 25 4.74 -20.23 -5.71
N THR A 26 3.97 -19.41 -6.43
CA THR A 26 4.36 -18.88 -7.74
C THR A 26 5.01 -17.49 -7.59
N PRO A 27 6.08 -17.18 -8.34
CA PRO A 27 6.84 -15.94 -8.17
C PRO A 27 6.21 -14.75 -8.90
N LYS A 28 4.89 -14.56 -8.79
CA LYS A 28 4.16 -13.53 -9.53
C LYS A 28 2.94 -13.00 -8.78
N PHE A 29 2.59 -11.75 -9.11
CA PHE A 29 1.28 -11.19 -8.79
C PHE A 29 0.18 -11.83 -9.65
N SER A 30 -1.01 -11.95 -9.09
CA SER A 30 -2.23 -12.43 -9.77
C SER A 30 -3.41 -11.53 -9.41
N GLY A 31 -4.61 -11.88 -9.90
CA GLY A 31 -5.88 -11.23 -9.54
C GLY A 31 -5.84 -9.69 -9.57
N ILE A 32 -6.29 -9.07 -8.47
CA ILE A 32 -6.30 -7.62 -8.24
C ILE A 32 -4.90 -7.06 -8.51
N ALA A 33 -3.85 -7.62 -7.89
CA ALA A 33 -2.50 -7.08 -8.00
C ALA A 33 -1.91 -7.10 -9.43
N ALA A 34 -2.35 -8.03 -10.27
CA ALA A 34 -1.96 -8.12 -11.68
C ALA A 34 -2.84 -7.28 -12.64
N SER A 35 -3.91 -6.68 -12.14
CA SER A 35 -4.85 -5.88 -12.93
C SER A 35 -4.42 -4.40 -13.05
N LYS A 36 -5.15 -3.64 -13.89
CA LYS A 36 -5.00 -2.20 -14.07
C LYS A 36 -6.10 -1.38 -13.36
N MET A 37 -6.94 -2.02 -12.55
CA MET A 37 -7.94 -1.30 -11.76
C MET A 37 -7.27 -0.38 -10.73
N PRO A 38 -7.91 0.68 -10.23
CA PRO A 38 -7.41 1.42 -9.08
C PRO A 38 -7.20 0.50 -7.88
N LYS A 39 -6.02 0.58 -7.25
CA LYS A 39 -5.61 -0.28 -6.14
C LYS A 39 -5.08 0.54 -4.99
N LEU A 40 -5.40 0.11 -3.78
CA LEU A 40 -4.75 0.52 -2.54
C LEU A 40 -3.86 -0.62 -2.07
N TYR A 41 -2.64 -0.30 -1.64
CA TYR A 41 -1.71 -1.28 -1.13
C TYR A 41 -1.01 -0.81 0.14
N ILE A 42 -0.76 -1.74 1.05
CA ILE A 42 -0.02 -1.51 2.28
C ILE A 42 1.16 -2.47 2.33
N ALA A 43 2.37 -1.93 2.42
CA ALA A 43 3.54 -2.71 2.79
C ALA A 43 3.67 -2.71 4.31
N SER A 44 3.92 -3.89 4.88
CA SER A 44 4.05 -4.10 6.31
C SER A 44 5.25 -4.97 6.66
N ILE A 45 5.83 -4.73 7.82
CA ILE A 45 6.95 -5.49 8.39
C ILE A 45 6.53 -5.90 9.80
N ASN A 46 6.56 -7.20 10.10
CA ASN A 46 6.03 -7.77 11.35
C ASN A 46 4.59 -7.32 11.66
N ASP A 47 3.75 -7.30 10.62
CA ASP A 47 2.35 -6.83 10.63
C ASP A 47 2.15 -5.35 11.03
N VAL A 48 3.23 -4.56 11.12
CA VAL A 48 3.16 -3.11 11.31
C VAL A 48 3.20 -2.43 9.93
N PRO A 49 2.25 -1.53 9.60
CA PRO A 49 2.22 -0.86 8.31
C PRO A 49 3.37 0.16 8.23
N VAL A 50 4.17 0.08 7.18
CA VAL A 50 5.34 0.94 7.00
C VAL A 50 5.25 1.86 5.78
N TYR A 51 4.32 1.56 4.86
CA TYR A 51 4.03 2.36 3.67
C TYR A 51 2.60 2.07 3.20
N VAL A 52 1.85 3.12 2.87
CA VAL A 52 0.52 3.06 2.25
C VAL A 52 0.63 3.73 0.88
N GLY A 53 -0.02 3.16 -0.13
CA GLY A 53 0.05 3.68 -1.48
C GLY A 53 -1.18 3.34 -2.29
N ILE A 54 -1.45 4.15 -3.31
CA ILE A 54 -2.39 3.83 -4.38
C ILE A 54 -1.71 3.70 -5.75
N THR A 55 -2.32 2.94 -6.66
CA THR A 55 -1.84 2.80 -8.03
C THR A 55 -2.90 2.28 -9.01
N LYS A 56 -2.87 2.79 -10.23
CA LYS A 56 -3.60 2.21 -11.39
C LYS A 56 -2.73 1.25 -12.22
N ARG A 57 -1.43 1.15 -11.91
CA ARG A 57 -0.49 0.21 -12.56
C ARG A 57 -0.60 -1.18 -11.95
N ARG A 58 -0.11 -2.19 -12.67
CA ARG A 58 0.11 -3.51 -12.08
C ARG A 58 1.10 -3.39 -10.92
N MET A 59 0.95 -4.20 -9.87
CA MET A 59 1.84 -4.11 -8.71
C MET A 59 3.31 -4.39 -9.06
N SER A 60 3.58 -5.30 -10.00
CA SER A 60 4.94 -5.52 -10.52
C SER A 60 5.56 -4.26 -11.14
N GLU A 61 4.79 -3.53 -11.93
CA GLU A 61 5.24 -2.29 -12.56
C GLU A 61 5.42 -1.18 -11.52
N ARG A 62 4.48 -1.04 -10.59
CA ARG A 62 4.54 -0.04 -9.51
C ARG A 62 5.71 -0.27 -8.57
N LEU A 63 5.98 -1.52 -8.19
CA LEU A 63 7.13 -1.86 -7.36
C LEU A 63 8.45 -1.64 -8.09
N ARG A 64 8.59 -2.16 -9.32
CA ARG A 64 9.80 -1.93 -10.15
C ARG A 64 10.09 -0.46 -10.36
N TYR A 65 9.06 0.36 -10.60
CA TYR A 65 9.26 1.81 -10.72
C TYR A 65 9.84 2.43 -9.45
N GLY A 66 9.33 2.06 -8.27
CA GLY A 66 9.87 2.55 -7.00
C GLY A 66 11.23 1.95 -6.62
N TRP A 67 11.60 0.78 -7.14
CA TRP A 67 12.94 0.21 -7.01
C TRP A 67 13.95 0.88 -7.94
N ASN A 68 13.58 1.14 -9.19
CA ASN A 68 14.55 1.58 -10.20
C ASN A 68 14.75 3.10 -10.24
N VAL A 69 14.05 3.86 -9.39
CA VAL A 69 14.15 5.32 -9.45
C VAL A 69 15.48 5.81 -8.87
N THR A 70 16.08 6.78 -9.59
CA THR A 70 17.40 7.35 -9.30
C THR A 70 17.33 8.66 -8.51
N GLY A 71 16.14 9.19 -8.22
CA GLY A 71 15.95 10.44 -7.47
C GLY A 71 15.99 11.72 -8.30
N GLN A 72 16.15 11.64 -9.63
CA GLN A 72 16.36 12.81 -10.50
C GLN A 72 15.24 13.87 -10.47
N HIS A 73 14.05 13.54 -9.96
CA HIS A 73 12.89 14.45 -9.87
C HIS A 73 12.28 14.50 -8.47
N GLY A 74 13.07 14.27 -7.42
CA GLY A 74 12.62 14.33 -6.02
C GLY A 74 11.87 13.09 -5.52
N TYR A 75 11.38 12.21 -6.40
CA TYR A 75 10.91 10.89 -6.01
C TYR A 75 12.10 9.91 -5.90
N HIS A 76 12.42 9.50 -4.67
CA HIS A 76 13.55 8.60 -4.37
C HIS A 76 13.16 7.12 -4.26
N GLY A 77 11.89 6.80 -4.49
CA GLY A 77 11.39 5.44 -4.45
C GLY A 77 11.00 4.99 -3.07
N TYR A 78 10.89 3.67 -2.88
CA TYR A 78 10.53 3.11 -1.59
C TYR A 78 11.72 3.15 -0.63
N ALA A 79 11.67 3.99 0.40
CA ALA A 79 12.74 4.03 1.40
C ALA A 79 12.85 2.69 2.18
N TRP A 80 11.73 1.98 2.35
CA TRP A 80 11.69 0.70 3.05
C TRP A 80 12.46 -0.42 2.34
N ARG A 81 12.78 -0.29 1.04
CA ARG A 81 13.64 -1.28 0.34
C ARG A 81 15.06 -1.37 0.89
N ARG A 82 15.52 -0.31 1.56
CA ARG A 82 16.85 -0.21 2.17
C ARG A 82 16.88 -0.73 3.60
N THR A 83 15.77 -1.28 4.08
CA THR A 83 15.62 -1.71 5.47
C THR A 83 15.05 -3.12 5.53
N GLY A 84 15.75 -4.02 6.20
CA GLY A 84 15.33 -5.41 6.29
C GLY A 84 15.45 -6.15 4.96
N THR A 85 14.85 -7.34 4.90
CA THR A 85 14.90 -8.23 3.73
C THR A 85 13.54 -8.81 3.35
N ASN A 86 12.51 -8.53 4.16
CA ASN A 86 11.18 -9.12 4.02
C ASN A 86 10.09 -8.09 4.31
N ALA A 87 8.97 -8.18 3.59
CA ALA A 87 7.75 -7.41 3.84
C ALA A 87 6.53 -8.19 3.36
N VAL A 88 5.37 -7.81 3.87
CA VAL A 88 4.08 -8.32 3.40
C VAL A 88 3.33 -7.18 2.73
N LEU A 89 2.90 -7.42 1.50
CA LEU A 89 2.09 -6.53 0.72
C LEU A 89 0.62 -6.99 0.74
N HIS A 90 -0.25 -6.14 1.24
CA HIS A 90 -1.70 -6.31 1.15
C HIS A 90 -2.22 -5.40 0.04
N VAL A 91 -3.05 -5.93 -0.85
CA VAL A 91 -3.57 -5.21 -2.02
C VAL A 91 -5.08 -5.34 -2.09
N TRP A 92 -5.75 -4.20 -2.13
CA TRP A 92 -7.18 -4.07 -2.37
C TRP A 92 -7.43 -3.39 -3.72
N GLY A 93 -8.58 -3.67 -4.32
CA GLY A 93 -9.05 -2.99 -5.54
C GLY A 93 -10.40 -2.33 -5.30
N ASP A 94 -10.71 -1.26 -6.02
CA ASP A 94 -12.05 -0.69 -6.07
C ASP A 94 -12.74 -1.08 -7.39
N GLU A 95 -13.79 -1.88 -7.30
CA GLU A 95 -14.54 -2.35 -8.46
C GLU A 95 -15.37 -1.25 -9.11
N ASP A 96 -15.91 -0.31 -8.32
CA ASP A 96 -16.73 0.78 -8.85
C ASP A 96 -15.85 1.73 -9.70
N GLN A 97 -14.67 2.09 -9.19
CA GLN A 97 -13.73 2.96 -9.90
C GLN A 97 -12.97 2.27 -11.03
N ALA A 98 -13.01 0.95 -11.13
CA ALA A 98 -12.48 0.25 -12.30
C ALA A 98 -13.20 0.68 -13.60
N ILE A 99 -14.47 1.06 -13.48
CA ILE A 99 -15.33 1.52 -14.59
C ILE A 99 -14.97 2.96 -14.97
N GLU A 100 -14.85 3.85 -13.99
CA GLU A 100 -14.67 5.30 -14.22
C GLU A 100 -13.19 5.72 -14.33
N ARG A 101 -12.26 4.83 -13.95
CA ARG A 101 -10.81 5.09 -13.84
C ARG A 101 -10.47 6.28 -12.92
N ASP A 102 -11.35 6.67 -12.02
CA ASP A 102 -11.02 7.58 -10.93
C ASP A 102 -10.18 6.85 -9.86
N HIS A 103 -9.57 7.58 -8.94
CA HIS A 103 -8.85 7.08 -7.76
C HIS A 103 -9.07 7.97 -6.54
N LEU A 104 -9.94 8.99 -6.61
CA LEU A 104 -10.12 9.94 -5.52
C LEU A 104 -10.62 9.27 -4.23
N ASP A 105 -11.57 8.34 -4.31
CA ASP A 105 -12.00 7.61 -3.09
C ASP A 105 -10.85 6.79 -2.49
N LEU A 106 -10.03 6.12 -3.31
CA LEU A 106 -8.88 5.37 -2.81
C LEU A 106 -7.79 6.26 -2.23
N GLU A 107 -7.54 7.44 -2.81
CA GLU A 107 -6.63 8.45 -2.26
C GLU A 107 -7.15 8.98 -0.91
N THR A 108 -8.46 9.18 -0.81
CA THR A 108 -9.12 9.59 0.43
C THR A 108 -9.03 8.49 1.50
N VAL A 109 -9.25 7.23 1.13
CA VAL A 109 -9.10 6.08 2.04
C VAL A 109 -7.64 5.88 2.46
N GLU A 110 -6.67 6.04 1.55
CA GLU A 110 -5.24 6.06 1.88
C GLU A 110 -4.94 7.09 2.97
N ALA A 111 -5.45 8.32 2.80
CA ALA A 111 -5.25 9.40 3.77
C ALA A 111 -5.87 9.09 5.13
N GLU A 112 -7.08 8.52 5.17
CA GLU A 112 -7.74 8.10 6.41
C GLU A 112 -6.99 6.95 7.12
N ILE A 113 -6.46 5.98 6.38
CA ILE A 113 -5.63 4.90 6.96
C ILE A 113 -4.38 5.51 7.60
N VAL A 114 -3.71 6.42 6.91
CA VAL A 114 -2.50 7.06 7.46
C VAL A 114 -2.84 7.94 8.65
N TYR A 115 -4.00 8.61 8.64
CA TYR A 115 -4.50 9.34 9.80
C TYR A 115 -4.72 8.40 11.00
N LEU A 116 -5.34 7.23 10.82
CA LEU A 116 -5.53 6.25 11.90
C LEU A 116 -4.20 5.73 12.46
N ILE A 117 -3.21 5.46 11.58
CA ILE A 117 -1.85 5.10 11.99
C ILE A 117 -1.25 6.23 12.85
N ARG A 118 -1.39 7.48 12.40
CA ARG A 118 -0.88 8.66 13.09
C ARG A 118 -1.56 8.89 14.45
N MET A 119 -2.85 8.64 14.56
CA MET A 119 -3.59 8.71 15.82
C MET A 119 -3.09 7.71 16.87
N ASN A 120 -2.42 6.64 16.43
CA ASN A 120 -1.88 5.62 17.31
C ASN A 120 -0.35 5.70 17.50
N GLY A 121 0.31 6.76 17.00
CA GLY A 121 1.74 6.94 17.19
C GLY A 121 2.39 7.80 16.11
N GLN A 122 3.45 7.27 15.51
CA GLN A 122 4.15 7.96 14.44
C GLN A 122 3.54 7.66 13.07
N TRP A 123 3.79 8.54 12.10
CA TRP A 123 3.59 8.29 10.68
C TRP A 123 4.13 6.91 10.25
N PRO A 124 3.56 6.23 9.22
CA PRO A 124 4.18 5.02 8.70
C PRO A 124 5.64 5.31 8.37
N GLN A 125 6.55 4.45 8.84
CA GLN A 125 7.98 4.76 8.98
C GLN A 125 8.64 5.31 7.71
N PHE A 126 8.15 4.89 6.54
CA PHE A 126 8.73 5.25 5.25
C PHE A 126 7.78 6.03 4.35
N GLN A 127 6.69 6.56 4.90
CA GLN A 127 5.75 7.39 4.18
C GLN A 127 6.25 8.83 4.12
N THR A 128 6.26 9.44 2.93
CA THR A 128 6.79 10.79 2.72
C THR A 128 5.73 11.83 2.39
N GLU A 129 4.68 11.44 1.68
CA GLU A 129 3.63 12.34 1.19
C GLU A 129 2.30 11.60 1.19
N ILE A 130 1.22 12.34 1.49
CA ILE A 130 -0.19 11.90 1.44
C ILE A 130 -1.02 13.12 1.05
N HIS A 131 -2.02 12.91 0.18
CA HIS A 131 -2.97 13.93 -0.20
C HIS A 131 -4.28 13.76 0.56
N PHE A 132 -4.70 14.79 1.29
CA PHE A 132 -5.95 14.77 2.04
C PHE A 132 -7.08 15.42 1.26
N HIS A 133 -8.24 14.76 1.26
CA HIS A 133 -9.49 15.26 0.72
C HIS A 133 -10.60 15.11 1.77
N PRO A 134 -11.72 15.85 1.68
CA PRO A 134 -12.86 15.65 2.57
C PRO A 134 -13.38 14.21 2.51
N SER A 135 -13.33 13.49 3.63
CA SER A 135 -13.80 12.11 3.71
C SER A 135 -15.28 12.00 4.07
N THR A 136 -15.97 11.00 3.52
CA THR A 136 -17.33 10.63 3.89
C THR A 136 -17.30 9.55 4.99
N PRO A 137 -18.44 9.24 5.65
CA PRO A 137 -18.53 8.11 6.56
C PRO A 137 -18.11 6.78 5.94
N GLU A 138 -18.36 6.57 4.65
CA GLU A 138 -18.00 5.37 3.90
C GLU A 138 -16.47 5.22 3.78
N HIS A 139 -15.75 6.31 3.48
CA HIS A 139 -14.29 6.32 3.45
C HIS A 139 -13.68 5.94 4.80
N ARG A 140 -14.17 6.57 5.88
CA ARG A 140 -13.69 6.30 7.24
C ARG A 140 -13.96 4.86 7.66
N LYS A 141 -15.16 4.34 7.38
CA LYS A 141 -15.51 2.94 7.67
C LYS A 141 -14.61 1.96 6.93
N ALA A 142 -14.31 2.22 5.65
CA ALA A 142 -13.41 1.37 4.88
C ALA A 142 -11.97 1.41 5.43
N ALA A 143 -11.48 2.61 5.75
CA ALA A 143 -10.16 2.81 6.36
C ALA A 143 -10.03 2.09 7.71
N GLU A 144 -11.03 2.20 8.59
CA GLU A 144 -11.07 1.49 9.88
C GLU A 144 -11.04 -0.03 9.68
N GLY A 145 -11.83 -0.55 8.74
CA GLY A 145 -11.85 -1.97 8.39
C GLY A 145 -10.48 -2.47 7.95
N ILE A 146 -9.81 -1.74 7.04
CA ILE A 146 -8.46 -2.07 6.57
C ILE A 146 -7.43 -1.96 7.70
N PHE A 147 -7.47 -0.87 8.47
CA PHE A 147 -6.52 -0.61 9.56
C PHE A 147 -6.60 -1.68 10.64
N SER A 148 -7.79 -2.19 10.95
CA SER A 148 -7.99 -3.23 11.97
C SER A 148 -7.25 -4.54 11.70
N MET A 149 -6.80 -4.76 10.46
CA MET A 149 -6.01 -5.94 10.07
C MET A 149 -4.55 -5.87 10.50
N PHE A 150 -4.06 -4.70 10.91
CA PHE A 150 -2.65 -4.47 11.20
C PHE A 150 -2.38 -4.30 12.68
N ARG A 151 -1.14 -4.60 13.08
CA ARG A 151 -0.65 -4.21 14.39
C ARG A 151 -0.47 -2.71 14.42
N VAL A 152 -0.93 -2.13 15.52
CA VAL A 152 -0.75 -0.73 15.82
C VAL A 152 0.75 -0.46 16.06
N PRO A 153 1.38 0.51 15.36
CA PRO A 153 2.74 0.91 15.69
C PRO A 153 2.73 1.47 17.11
N GLN A 154 3.41 0.81 18.05
CA GLN A 154 3.57 1.39 19.37
C GLN A 154 4.44 2.64 19.26
N GLY A 155 3.84 3.82 19.41
CA GLY A 155 4.61 5.02 19.70
C GLY A 155 5.41 4.79 20.97
N ARG A 156 6.73 5.04 20.96
CA ARG A 156 7.42 5.28 22.23
C ARG A 156 6.75 6.49 22.89
N PRO A 157 6.43 6.43 24.19
CA PRO A 157 5.87 7.56 24.92
C PRO A 157 6.77 8.80 24.84
#